data_AF-A0A2V8BS34-F1
#
_entry.id   AF-A0A2V8BS34-F1
#
_cell.length_a   1.000
_cell.length_b   1.000
_cell.length_c   1.000
_cell.angle_alpha   90.00
_cell.angle_beta   90.00
_cell.angle_gamma   90.00
#
_symmetry.space_group_name_H-M   'P 1'
#
loop_
_entity.id
_entity.type
_entity.pdbx_description
1 polymer ?
#
loop_
_entity_poly.entity_id
_entity_poly.type
_entity_poly.pdbx_seq_one_letter_code
_entity_poly.pdbx_strand_id
1 'polypeptide(L)'
;MGAESTCTARFKGKTASGKARLETDVLQFRGGDLRLSIPFDQMSRITARGGTLSVTFQDGTASFDLGTAAPKWVYKIRHPPSRLQKLGAKPEWRVSAIGVDDEAFLAELEHVVASLSIGRVARNSDAIFFGVTNAGELARLEKLKASLKPNGALWIIRPKGRPEISERATMAAGRAAGLVDVKVVAFSETHTAEKFVIPIVRRLGE
;
A
#
# COMPACT_ATOMS: atom_id res chain seq x y z
N MET A 1 -5.14 0.44 4.71
CA MET A 1 -5.60 -0.93 4.38
C MET A 1 -7.01 -0.81 3.88
N GLY A 2 -7.29 -1.40 2.71
CA GLY A 2 -8.62 -1.34 2.10
C GLY A 2 -9.70 -1.96 2.98
N ALA A 3 -10.95 -1.79 2.59
CA ALA A 3 -12.08 -2.51 3.18
C ALA A 3 -12.96 -3.05 2.07
N GLU A 4 -13.63 -4.16 2.33
CA GLU A 4 -14.57 -4.74 1.38
C GLU A 4 -15.85 -5.08 2.12
N SER A 5 -16.99 -4.93 1.45
CA SER A 5 -18.29 -5.34 1.96
C SER A 5 -19.18 -5.78 0.82
N THR A 6 -19.98 -6.83 1.04
CA THR A 6 -21.13 -7.12 0.16
C THR A 6 -22.28 -6.26 0.64
N CYS A 7 -22.84 -5.44 -0.25
CA CYS A 7 -23.93 -4.53 0.07
C CYS A 7 -24.85 -4.27 -1.11
N THR A 8 -26.01 -3.70 -0.82
CA THR A 8 -26.88 -3.10 -1.84
C THR A 8 -26.40 -1.69 -2.13
N ALA A 9 -26.16 -1.38 -3.40
CA ALA A 9 -25.84 -0.04 -3.88
C ALA A 9 -27.00 0.53 -4.70
N ARG A 10 -27.20 1.84 -4.61
CA ARG A 10 -28.20 2.61 -5.37
C ARG A 10 -27.53 3.79 -6.05
N PHE A 11 -27.77 3.95 -7.36
CA PHE A 11 -27.25 5.06 -8.14
C PHE A 11 -28.04 5.28 -9.44
N LYS A 12 -28.39 6.52 -9.77
CA LYS A 12 -29.14 6.90 -10.99
C LYS A 12 -30.37 5.99 -11.23
N GLY A 13 -31.16 5.74 -10.19
CA GLY A 13 -32.36 4.88 -10.24
C GLY A 13 -32.11 3.38 -10.31
N LYS A 14 -30.85 2.94 -10.48
CA LYS A 14 -30.48 1.53 -10.44
C LYS A 14 -30.21 1.09 -9.00
N THR A 15 -30.61 -0.14 -8.67
CA THR A 15 -30.29 -0.81 -7.42
C THR A 15 -29.67 -2.16 -7.73
N ALA A 16 -28.56 -2.50 -7.09
CA ALA A 16 -27.91 -3.80 -7.26
C ALA A 16 -27.27 -4.27 -5.97
N SER A 17 -27.34 -5.58 -5.70
CA SER A 17 -26.48 -6.23 -4.70
C SER A 17 -25.13 -6.55 -5.33
N GLY A 18 -24.05 -6.32 -4.60
CA GLY A 18 -22.72 -6.52 -5.12
C GLY A 18 -21.64 -6.25 -4.08
N LYS A 19 -20.41 -6.14 -4.57
CA LYS A 19 -19.22 -5.99 -3.75
C LYS A 19 -18.72 -4.55 -3.83
N ALA A 20 -18.74 -3.85 -2.71
CA ALA A 20 -18.08 -2.57 -2.51
C ALA A 20 -16.64 -2.79 -2.02
N ARG A 21 -15.70 -2.05 -2.59
CA ARG A 21 -14.28 -2.03 -2.19
C ARG A 21 -13.85 -0.61 -1.94
N LEU A 22 -13.39 -0.35 -0.74
CA LEU A 22 -12.73 0.88 -0.35
C LEU A 22 -11.22 0.68 -0.49
N GLU A 23 -10.65 1.21 -1.56
CA GLU A 23 -9.21 1.20 -1.79
C GLU A 23 -8.56 2.44 -1.15
N THR A 24 -7.31 2.75 -1.52
CA THR A 24 -6.57 3.86 -0.89
C THR A 24 -7.13 5.23 -1.28
N ASP A 25 -7.61 5.36 -2.51
CA ASP A 25 -7.98 6.60 -3.19
C ASP A 25 -9.28 6.47 -4.00
N VAL A 26 -9.91 5.30 -4.00
CA VAL A 26 -11.11 5.03 -4.79
C VAL A 26 -12.09 4.15 -4.04
N LEU A 27 -13.37 4.49 -4.12
CA LEU A 27 -14.48 3.63 -3.73
C LEU A 27 -15.04 2.96 -4.98
N GLN A 28 -14.91 1.63 -5.05
CA GLN A 28 -15.42 0.84 -6.16
C GLN A 28 -16.64 0.03 -5.74
N PHE A 29 -17.54 -0.21 -6.68
CA PHE A 29 -18.64 -1.16 -6.51
C PHE A 29 -18.85 -1.94 -7.80
N ARG A 30 -19.11 -3.25 -7.66
CA ARG A 30 -19.50 -4.12 -8.77
C ARG A 30 -20.65 -5.02 -8.34
N GLY A 31 -21.80 -4.90 -9.00
CA GLY A 31 -22.97 -5.76 -8.77
C GLY A 31 -23.95 -5.67 -9.95
N GLY A 32 -24.28 -6.82 -10.56
CA GLY A 32 -25.07 -6.85 -11.81
C GLY A 32 -24.49 -5.91 -12.87
N ASP A 33 -25.35 -5.07 -13.44
CA ASP A 33 -24.99 -4.04 -14.42
C ASP A 33 -24.54 -2.71 -13.79
N LEU A 34 -24.58 -2.60 -12.45
CA LEU A 34 -24.12 -1.42 -11.74
C LEU A 34 -22.62 -1.56 -11.40
N ARG A 35 -21.82 -0.74 -12.05
CA ARG A 35 -20.38 -0.60 -11.79
C ARG A 35 -20.06 0.85 -11.48
N LEU A 36 -19.43 1.08 -10.33
CA LEU A 36 -18.99 2.41 -9.89
C LEU A 36 -17.50 2.37 -9.56
N SER A 37 -16.83 3.46 -9.89
CA SER A 37 -15.46 3.75 -9.49
C SER A 37 -15.41 5.24 -9.19
N ILE A 38 -15.40 5.59 -7.90
CA ILE A 38 -15.52 6.97 -7.42
C ILE A 38 -14.20 7.35 -6.74
N PRO A 39 -13.32 8.09 -7.42
CA PRO A 39 -12.10 8.64 -6.83
C PRO A 39 -12.41 9.56 -5.63
N PHE A 40 -11.57 9.55 -4.60
CA PHE A 40 -11.78 10.34 -3.38
C PHE A 40 -11.74 11.84 -3.65
N ASP A 41 -10.88 12.28 -4.57
CA ASP A 41 -10.74 13.67 -5.00
C ASP A 41 -11.96 14.21 -5.75
N GLN A 42 -12.81 13.33 -6.28
CA GLN A 42 -14.09 13.68 -6.93
C GLN A 42 -15.27 13.70 -5.96
N MET A 43 -15.08 13.32 -4.69
CA MET A 43 -16.15 13.27 -3.70
C MET A 43 -16.38 14.66 -3.09
N SER A 44 -17.53 15.26 -3.35
CA SER A 44 -17.92 16.56 -2.78
C SER A 44 -18.65 16.45 -1.44
N ARG A 45 -19.32 15.33 -1.19
CA ARG A 45 -20.00 15.08 0.09
C ARG A 45 -19.98 13.59 0.44
N ILE A 46 -19.58 13.30 1.68
CA ILE A 46 -19.49 11.93 2.20
C ILE A 46 -20.18 11.89 3.56
N THR A 47 -21.21 11.06 3.70
CA THR A 47 -22.00 10.92 4.94
C THR A 47 -22.31 9.46 5.26
N ALA A 48 -22.54 9.16 6.54
CA ALA A 48 -23.08 7.89 7.00
C ALA A 48 -24.33 8.13 7.84
N ARG A 49 -25.45 7.50 7.49
CA ARG A 49 -26.71 7.57 8.25
C ARG A 49 -27.44 6.23 8.19
N GLY A 50 -27.88 5.72 9.34
CA GLY A 50 -28.67 4.47 9.40
C GLY A 50 -27.98 3.27 8.75
N GLY A 51 -26.65 3.20 8.82
CA GLY A 51 -25.85 2.15 8.16
C GLY A 51 -25.64 2.32 6.65
N THR A 52 -26.13 3.41 6.06
CA THR A 52 -25.90 3.73 4.65
C THR A 52 -24.77 4.73 4.52
N LEU A 53 -23.77 4.42 3.69
CA LEU A 53 -22.77 5.38 3.21
C LEU A 53 -23.31 6.06 1.97
N SER A 54 -23.35 7.39 1.95
CA SER A 54 -23.72 8.18 0.76
C SER A 54 -22.55 9.03 0.31
N VAL A 55 -22.24 8.96 -0.98
CA VAL A 55 -21.13 9.66 -1.62
C VAL A 55 -21.69 10.47 -2.78
N THR A 56 -21.58 11.79 -2.70
CA THR A 56 -21.90 12.73 -3.78
C THR A 56 -20.62 13.05 -4.54
N PHE A 57 -20.69 12.97 -5.86
CA PHE A 57 -19.62 13.27 -6.82
C PHE A 57 -20.26 13.88 -8.09
N GLN A 58 -19.47 14.16 -9.12
CA GLN A 58 -19.93 14.89 -10.32
C GLN A 58 -21.20 14.28 -10.96
N ASP A 59 -21.32 12.95 -10.99
CA ASP A 59 -22.44 12.24 -11.63
C ASP A 59 -23.68 12.06 -10.74
N GLY A 60 -23.65 12.56 -9.50
CA GLY A 60 -24.76 12.47 -8.55
C GLY A 60 -24.37 11.80 -7.24
N THR A 61 -25.36 11.23 -6.53
CA THR A 61 -25.14 10.58 -5.24
C THR A 61 -25.33 9.08 -5.35
N ALA A 62 -24.29 8.31 -5.02
CA ALA A 62 -24.37 6.87 -4.81
C ALA A 62 -24.56 6.56 -3.33
N SER A 63 -25.37 5.55 -3.02
CA SER A 63 -25.61 5.09 -1.65
C SER A 63 -25.31 3.60 -1.53
N PHE A 64 -24.67 3.20 -0.44
CA PHE A 64 -24.22 1.83 -0.16
C PHE A 64 -24.69 1.39 1.23
N ASP A 65 -25.46 0.31 1.30
CA ASP A 65 -26.01 -0.23 2.55
C ASP A 65 -24.93 -1.07 3.28
N LEU A 66 -24.00 -0.40 3.97
CA LEU A 66 -22.83 -1.01 4.61
C LEU A 66 -23.06 -1.44 6.06
N GLY A 67 -24.24 -1.18 6.62
CA GLY A 67 -24.54 -1.42 8.03
C GLY A 67 -23.59 -0.66 8.96
N THR A 68 -23.13 -1.32 10.02
CA THR A 68 -22.23 -0.74 11.04
C THR A 68 -20.88 -0.31 10.48
N ALA A 69 -20.50 -0.75 9.27
CA ALA A 69 -19.25 -0.33 8.63
C ALA A 69 -19.28 1.09 8.06
N ALA A 70 -20.47 1.67 7.82
CA ALA A 70 -20.59 2.96 7.13
C ALA A 70 -19.81 4.11 7.79
N PRO A 71 -19.88 4.38 9.12
CA PRO A 71 -19.10 5.45 9.75
C PRO A 71 -17.59 5.25 9.62
N LYS A 72 -17.12 3.99 9.72
CA LYS A 72 -15.70 3.65 9.56
C LYS A 72 -15.21 3.92 8.13
N TRP A 73 -16.06 3.69 7.13
CA TRP A 73 -15.72 4.00 5.73
C TRP A 73 -15.66 5.51 5.49
N VAL A 74 -16.61 6.29 6.03
CA VAL A 74 -16.55 7.78 5.98
C VAL A 74 -15.22 8.29 6.57
N TYR A 75 -14.84 7.79 7.75
CA TYR A 75 -13.59 8.18 8.39
C TYR A 75 -12.38 7.87 7.50
N LYS A 76 -12.30 6.66 6.95
CA LYS A 76 -11.21 6.26 6.05
C LYS A 76 -11.12 7.10 4.77
N ILE A 77 -12.26 7.48 4.19
CA ILE A 77 -12.29 8.32 2.99
C ILE A 77 -11.79 9.74 3.31
N ARG A 78 -12.18 10.29 4.47
CA ARG A 78 -11.77 11.63 4.91
C ARG A 78 -10.33 11.70 5.43
N HIS A 79 -9.79 10.56 5.87
CA HIS A 79 -8.46 10.44 6.43
C HIS A 79 -7.69 9.30 5.75
N PRO A 80 -7.42 9.40 4.43
CA PRO A 80 -6.67 8.39 3.72
C PRO A 80 -5.24 8.33 4.29
N PRO A 81 -4.67 7.14 4.54
CA PRO A 81 -3.34 7.03 5.10
C PRO A 81 -2.28 7.50 4.11
N SER A 82 -1.29 8.24 4.58
CA SER A 82 -0.13 8.64 3.76
C SER A 82 0.67 7.42 3.30
N ARG A 83 1.51 7.58 2.27
CA ARG A 83 2.38 6.47 1.84
C ARG A 83 3.32 6.00 2.94
N LEU A 84 3.89 6.91 3.73
CA LEU A 84 4.73 6.54 4.88
C LEU A 84 3.98 5.74 5.94
N GLN A 85 2.73 6.12 6.25
CA GLN A 85 1.88 5.34 7.16
C GLN A 85 1.60 3.94 6.60
N LYS A 86 1.37 3.82 5.28
CA LYS A 86 1.20 2.51 4.63
C LYS A 86 2.48 1.68 4.70
N LEU A 87 3.66 2.28 4.52
CA LEU A 87 4.97 1.63 4.62
C LEU A 87 5.38 1.34 6.08
N GLY A 88 4.70 1.98 7.04
CA GLY A 88 4.92 1.80 8.47
C GLY A 88 6.17 2.51 8.98
N ALA A 89 6.66 3.54 8.28
CA ALA A 89 7.80 4.34 8.70
C ALA A 89 7.56 4.92 10.10
N LYS A 90 8.60 4.89 10.94
CA LYS A 90 8.53 5.41 12.31
C LYS A 90 9.66 6.38 12.62
N PRO A 91 9.46 7.32 13.56
CA PRO A 91 10.45 8.34 13.85
C PRO A 91 11.79 7.82 14.36
N GLU A 92 11.81 6.69 15.08
CA GLU A 92 13.03 6.11 15.63
C GLU A 92 13.87 5.31 14.62
N TRP A 93 13.39 5.15 13.37
CA TRP A 93 14.02 4.25 12.42
C TRP A 93 15.33 4.78 11.85
N ARG A 94 16.27 3.85 11.69
CA ARG A 94 17.39 3.96 10.75
C ARG A 94 17.00 3.37 9.40
N VAL A 95 16.96 4.20 8.37
CA VAL A 95 16.50 3.84 7.04
C VAL A 95 17.62 3.95 6.01
N SER A 96 17.68 3.00 5.08
CA SER A 96 18.49 3.13 3.86
C SER A 96 17.58 3.19 2.62
N ALA A 97 17.85 4.08 1.68
CA ALA A 97 17.17 4.16 0.39
C ALA A 97 18.18 3.96 -0.75
N ILE A 98 17.97 2.96 -1.60
CA ILE A 98 18.91 2.52 -2.65
C ILE A 98 18.15 2.41 -3.97
N GLY A 99 18.61 3.10 -5.02
CA GLY A 99 17.96 3.06 -6.34
C GLY A 99 16.53 3.63 -6.34
N VAL A 100 16.21 4.50 -5.38
CA VAL A 100 14.90 5.15 -5.27
C VAL A 100 15.00 6.55 -5.86
N ASP A 101 14.32 6.78 -6.98
CA ASP A 101 14.39 8.05 -7.72
C ASP A 101 13.21 9.00 -7.41
N ASP A 102 12.35 8.63 -6.46
CA ASP A 102 11.21 9.47 -6.02
C ASP A 102 11.69 10.50 -4.98
N GLU A 103 12.07 11.69 -5.43
CA GLU A 103 12.57 12.78 -4.58
C GLU A 103 11.58 13.18 -3.48
N ALA A 104 10.28 13.19 -3.78
CA ALA A 104 9.25 13.52 -2.81
C ALA A 104 9.21 12.49 -1.67
N PHE A 105 9.31 11.19 -2.00
CA PHE A 105 9.38 10.15 -0.99
C PHE A 105 10.68 10.21 -0.17
N LEU A 106 11.82 10.56 -0.78
CA LEU A 106 13.07 10.73 -0.04
C LEU A 106 12.97 11.90 0.95
N ALA A 107 12.38 13.03 0.54
CA ALA A 107 12.12 14.17 1.42
C ALA A 107 11.11 13.83 2.54
N GLU A 108 10.05 13.07 2.23
CA GLU A 108 9.10 12.55 3.23
C GLU A 108 9.83 11.70 4.28
N LEU A 109 10.71 10.80 3.86
CA LEU A 109 11.51 9.97 4.78
C LEU A 109 12.43 10.80 5.66
N GLU A 110 13.19 11.74 5.06
CA GLU A 110 14.12 12.61 5.76
C GLU A 110 13.43 13.42 6.87
N HIS A 111 12.19 13.85 6.63
CA HIS A 111 11.43 14.61 7.62
C HIS A 111 10.86 13.75 8.76
N VAL A 112 10.71 12.44 8.56
CA VAL A 112 10.03 11.56 9.51
C VAL A 112 10.99 10.72 10.33
N VAL A 113 12.05 10.17 9.75
CA VAL A 113 12.89 9.15 10.40
C VAL A 113 14.15 9.73 11.03
N ALA A 114 14.64 9.10 12.11
CA ALA A 114 15.82 9.56 12.84
C ALA A 114 17.11 9.58 12.00
N SER A 115 17.23 8.67 11.03
CA SER A 115 18.40 8.62 10.15
C SER A 115 18.05 8.04 8.80
N LEU A 116 18.40 8.76 7.73
CA LEU A 116 18.25 8.33 6.35
C LEU A 116 19.62 8.25 5.66
N SER A 117 19.92 7.12 5.02
CA SER A 117 21.10 6.92 4.18
C SER A 117 20.67 6.68 2.73
N ILE A 118 21.01 7.61 1.84
CA ILE A 118 20.65 7.55 0.40
C ILE A 118 21.84 7.03 -0.41
N GLY A 119 21.59 6.13 -1.36
CA GLY A 119 22.59 5.58 -2.29
C GLY A 119 23.53 4.53 -1.70
N ARG A 120 23.65 4.45 -0.37
CA ARG A 120 24.44 3.44 0.36
C ARG A 120 23.64 2.78 1.48
N VAL A 121 23.82 1.48 1.64
CA VAL A 121 23.13 0.73 2.70
C VAL A 121 23.89 0.88 4.02
N ALA A 122 23.18 1.33 5.06
CA ALA A 122 23.71 1.36 6.41
C ALA A 122 23.45 0.03 7.14
N ARG A 123 24.41 -0.43 7.94
CA ARG A 123 24.21 -1.58 8.82
C ARG A 123 23.14 -1.29 9.88
N ASN A 124 22.49 -2.36 10.36
CA ASN A 124 21.44 -2.29 11.36
C ASN A 124 20.29 -1.36 10.95
N SER A 125 19.89 -1.41 9.68
CA SER A 125 18.73 -0.67 9.19
C SER A 125 17.42 -1.29 9.71
N ASP A 126 16.51 -0.46 10.21
CA ASP A 126 15.13 -0.83 10.53
C ASP A 126 14.32 -1.04 9.25
N ALA A 127 14.60 -0.24 8.22
CA ALA A 127 14.04 -0.42 6.89
C ALA A 127 15.07 -0.13 5.79
N ILE A 128 15.03 -0.93 4.73
CA ILE A 128 15.73 -0.64 3.47
C ILE A 128 14.67 -0.49 2.39
N PHE A 129 14.61 0.66 1.73
CA PHE A 129 13.81 0.88 0.52
C PHE A 129 14.73 0.70 -0.69
N PHE A 130 14.42 -0.30 -1.52
CA PHE A 130 15.22 -0.69 -2.66
C PHE A 130 14.40 -0.54 -3.93
N GLY A 131 14.64 0.52 -4.69
CA GLY A 131 14.06 0.70 -6.00
C GLY A 131 14.75 -0.21 -7.01
N VAL A 132 13.96 -0.90 -7.82
CA VAL A 132 14.43 -1.81 -8.87
C VAL A 132 13.80 -1.48 -10.21
N THR A 133 14.63 -1.50 -11.26
CA THR A 133 14.22 -1.20 -12.64
C THR A 133 14.38 -2.40 -13.57
N ASN A 134 15.14 -3.42 -13.17
CA ASN A 134 15.37 -4.64 -13.93
C ASN A 134 15.55 -5.86 -13.01
N ALA A 135 15.42 -7.06 -13.57
CA ALA A 135 15.43 -8.30 -12.80
C ALA A 135 16.80 -8.63 -12.17
N GLY A 136 17.90 -8.21 -12.80
CA GLY A 136 19.25 -8.51 -12.32
C GLY A 136 19.57 -7.87 -10.97
N GLU A 137 18.94 -6.74 -10.67
CA GLU A 137 19.10 -6.04 -9.39
C GLU A 137 18.59 -6.86 -8.19
N LEU A 138 17.66 -7.80 -8.41
CA LEU A 138 17.14 -8.68 -7.36
C LEU A 138 18.20 -9.66 -6.83
N ALA A 139 19.33 -9.85 -7.53
CA ALA A 139 20.46 -10.60 -7.00
C ALA A 139 21.08 -9.95 -5.74
N ARG A 140 20.79 -8.67 -5.48
CA ARG A 140 21.34 -7.91 -4.33
C ARG A 140 20.60 -8.18 -3.01
N LEU A 141 19.45 -8.86 -3.03
CA LEU A 141 18.58 -8.99 -1.86
C LEU A 141 19.28 -9.67 -0.67
N GLU A 142 20.14 -10.66 -0.91
CA GLU A 142 20.89 -11.32 0.16
C GLU A 142 21.87 -10.36 0.86
N LYS A 143 22.59 -9.55 0.08
CA LYS A 143 23.50 -8.53 0.62
C LYS A 143 22.75 -7.43 1.38
N LEU A 144 21.58 -7.03 0.88
CA LEU A 144 20.73 -6.04 1.56
C LEU A 144 20.18 -6.61 2.88
N LYS A 145 19.71 -7.86 2.89
CA LYS A 145 19.26 -8.57 4.09
C LYS A 145 20.32 -8.55 5.19
N ALA A 146 21.60 -8.75 4.86
CA ALA A 146 22.70 -8.74 5.83
C ALA A 146 22.90 -7.37 6.52
N SER A 147 22.30 -6.29 6.01
CA SER A 147 22.34 -4.96 6.63
C SER A 147 21.09 -4.62 7.45
N LEU A 148 20.07 -5.49 7.46
CA LEU A 148 18.86 -5.30 8.27
C LEU A 148 19.12 -5.69 9.72
N LYS A 149 18.39 -5.04 10.64
CA LYS A 149 18.13 -5.62 11.96
C LYS A 149 17.32 -6.93 11.80
N PRO A 150 17.37 -7.86 12.77
CA PRO A 150 16.58 -9.10 12.70
C PRO A 150 15.08 -8.87 12.47
N ASN A 151 14.50 -7.83 13.08
CA ASN A 151 13.10 -7.43 12.92
C ASN A 151 12.88 -6.33 11.86
N GLY A 152 13.90 -6.02 11.06
CA GLY A 152 13.85 -5.01 10.01
C GLY A 152 13.04 -5.43 8.78
N ALA A 153 12.80 -4.47 7.89
CA ALA A 153 12.05 -4.66 6.67
C ALA A 153 12.84 -4.26 5.42
N LEU A 154 12.81 -5.10 4.40
CA LEU A 154 13.24 -4.74 3.04
C LEU A 154 12.00 -4.46 2.21
N TRP A 155 11.88 -3.24 1.70
CA TRP A 155 10.86 -2.84 0.75
C TRP A 155 11.44 -2.84 -0.66
N ILE A 156 10.93 -3.68 -1.54
CA ILE A 156 11.25 -3.62 -2.97
C ILE A 156 10.24 -2.69 -3.63
N ILE A 157 10.70 -1.60 -4.23
CA ILE A 157 9.87 -0.65 -4.98
C ILE A 157 10.11 -0.90 -6.47
N ARG A 158 9.06 -1.27 -7.19
CA ARG A 158 9.16 -1.62 -8.61
C ARG A 158 8.08 -0.94 -9.46
N PRO A 159 8.34 -0.65 -10.73
CA PRO A 159 7.32 -0.15 -11.65
C PRO A 159 6.21 -1.18 -11.85
N LYS A 160 4.99 -0.68 -12.01
CA LYS A 160 3.81 -1.47 -12.39
C LYS A 160 3.90 -1.84 -13.87
N GLY A 161 3.28 -2.96 -14.25
CA GLY A 161 3.18 -3.38 -15.64
C GLY A 161 4.47 -3.90 -16.28
N ARG A 162 5.49 -4.24 -15.49
CA ARG A 162 6.76 -4.85 -15.94
C ARG A 162 6.80 -6.36 -15.63
N PRO A 163 6.57 -7.27 -16.58
CA PRO A 163 6.56 -8.71 -16.34
C PRO A 163 7.90 -9.27 -15.83
N GLU A 164 9.01 -8.71 -16.31
CA GLU A 164 10.39 -9.07 -15.97
C GLU A 164 10.72 -8.85 -14.49
N ILE A 165 10.06 -7.89 -13.85
CA ILE A 165 10.12 -7.61 -12.41
C ILE A 165 8.71 -7.65 -11.81
N SER A 166 7.96 -8.69 -12.15
CA SER A 166 6.64 -8.92 -11.58
C SER A 166 6.68 -9.23 -10.09
N GLU A 167 5.53 -9.15 -9.42
CA GLU A 167 5.36 -9.61 -8.02
C GLU A 167 5.86 -11.04 -7.83
N ARG A 168 5.59 -11.92 -8.81
CA ARG A 168 6.09 -13.30 -8.79
C ARG A 168 7.63 -13.35 -8.81
N ALA A 169 8.27 -12.51 -9.61
CA ALA A 169 9.72 -12.44 -9.68
C ALA A 169 10.32 -11.90 -8.36
N THR A 170 9.73 -10.85 -7.77
CA THR A 170 10.21 -10.29 -6.50
C THR A 170 9.99 -11.26 -5.35
N MET A 171 8.86 -11.97 -5.29
CA MET A 171 8.61 -13.04 -4.32
C MET A 171 9.62 -14.20 -4.45
N ALA A 172 9.88 -14.67 -5.67
CA ALA A 172 10.85 -15.74 -5.91
C ALA A 172 12.26 -15.34 -5.46
N ALA A 173 12.70 -14.12 -5.79
CA ALA A 173 14.00 -13.61 -5.38
C ALA A 173 14.09 -13.39 -3.86
N GLY A 174 13.03 -12.85 -3.23
CA GLY A 174 12.95 -12.70 -1.79
C GLY A 174 13.07 -14.05 -1.06
N ARG A 175 12.35 -15.08 -1.55
CA ARG A 175 12.45 -16.44 -1.01
C ARG A 175 13.86 -17.02 -1.17
N ALA A 176 14.47 -16.86 -2.35
CA ALA A 176 15.85 -17.30 -2.59
C ALA A 176 16.85 -16.63 -1.63
N ALA A 177 16.63 -15.36 -1.30
CA ALA A 177 17.40 -14.63 -0.29
C ALA A 177 17.04 -15.01 1.16
N GLY A 178 16.09 -15.93 1.38
CA GLY A 178 15.66 -16.38 2.71
C GLY A 178 14.74 -15.40 3.45
N LEU A 179 14.07 -14.50 2.72
CA LEU A 179 13.06 -13.57 3.21
C LEU A 179 11.65 -14.12 2.94
N VAL A 180 10.65 -13.57 3.63
CA VAL A 180 9.23 -13.79 3.35
C VAL A 180 8.55 -12.46 3.04
N ASP A 181 7.71 -12.45 2.02
CA ASP A 181 6.83 -11.31 1.75
C ASP A 181 5.70 -11.30 2.80
N VAL A 182 5.28 -10.11 3.21
CA VAL A 182 4.23 -9.95 4.23
C VAL A 182 3.21 -8.88 3.90
N LYS A 183 3.51 -8.02 2.92
CA LYS A 183 2.65 -6.88 2.57
C LYS A 183 2.99 -6.33 1.20
N VAL A 184 1.95 -5.95 0.46
CA VAL A 184 2.06 -5.12 -0.74
C VAL A 184 1.35 -3.78 -0.51
N VAL A 185 1.92 -2.70 -1.03
CA VAL A 185 1.39 -1.35 -0.95
C VAL A 185 1.46 -0.68 -2.32
N ALA A 186 0.36 -0.04 -2.74
CA ALA A 186 0.41 0.94 -3.82
C ALA A 186 1.28 2.12 -3.37
N PHE A 187 2.47 2.24 -3.95
CA PHE A 187 3.49 3.21 -3.56
C PHE A 187 3.23 4.57 -4.22
N SER A 188 3.04 4.55 -5.54
CA SER A 188 2.63 5.70 -6.36
C SER A 188 1.73 5.21 -7.50
N GLU A 189 1.35 6.10 -8.42
CA GLU A 189 0.62 5.71 -9.63
C GLU A 189 1.41 4.69 -10.46
N THR A 190 2.73 4.89 -10.57
CA THR A 190 3.61 4.11 -11.43
C THR A 190 4.33 2.96 -10.72
N HIS A 191 4.39 2.95 -9.38
CA HIS A 191 5.15 1.96 -8.62
C HIS A 191 4.34 1.24 -7.54
N THR A 192 4.75 0.01 -7.24
CA THR A 192 4.28 -0.80 -6.12
C THR A 192 5.45 -1.10 -5.20
N ALA A 193 5.18 -1.21 -3.89
CA ALA A 193 6.17 -1.60 -2.89
C ALA A 193 5.79 -2.93 -2.23
N GLU A 194 6.69 -3.91 -2.25
CA GLU A 194 6.56 -5.20 -1.56
C GLU A 194 7.46 -5.26 -0.33
N LYS A 195 6.87 -5.60 0.82
CA LYS A 195 7.57 -5.75 2.09
C LYS A 195 8.03 -7.18 2.28
N PHE A 196 9.33 -7.33 2.42
CA PHE A 196 10.01 -8.55 2.81
C PHE A 196 10.60 -8.41 4.21
N VAL A 197 10.59 -9.50 4.97
CA VAL A 197 11.18 -9.56 6.31
C VAL A 197 11.92 -10.87 6.50
N ILE A 198 12.86 -10.89 7.43
CA ILE A 198 13.48 -12.15 7.90
C ILE A 198 12.36 -12.96 8.60
N PRO A 199 12.17 -14.26 8.31
CA PRO A 199 11.17 -15.08 8.99
C PRO A 199 11.39 -15.11 10.51
N ILE A 200 10.33 -15.08 11.32
CA ILE A 200 10.44 -15.03 12.80
C ILE A 200 11.34 -16.15 13.34
N VAL A 201 11.19 -17.37 12.81
CA VAL A 201 12.01 -18.54 13.18
C VAL A 201 13.50 -18.40 12.88
N ARG A 202 13.90 -17.38 12.12
CA ARG A 202 15.29 -17.04 11.79
C ARG A 202 15.76 -15.72 12.42
N ARG A 203 14.91 -15.04 13.20
CA ARG A 203 15.25 -13.77 13.89
C ARG A 203 15.81 -14.01 15.28
N LEU A 204 15.27 -15.02 15.94
CA LEU A 204 15.82 -15.57 17.16
C LEU A 204 16.99 -16.44 16.69
N GLY A 205 18.22 -15.99 16.92
CA GLY A 205 19.36 -16.89 16.78
C GLY A 205 19.20 -18.06 17.75
N GLU A 206 19.82 -19.19 17.40
CA GLU A 206 20.30 -20.15 18.40
C GLU A 206 21.08 -19.46 19.52
#